data_AF-A0A1M6IGU4-F1
#
_entry.id   AF-A0A1M6IGU4-F1
#
_cell.length_a   1.000
_cell.length_b   1.000
_cell.length_c   1.000
_cell.angle_alpha   90.00
_cell.angle_beta   90.00
_cell.angle_gamma   90.00
#
_symmetry.space_group_name_H-M   'P 1'
#
loop_
_entity.id
_entity.type
_entity.pdbx_description
1 polymer ?
#
loop_
_entity_poly.entity_id
_entity_poly.type
_entity_poly.pdbx_seq_one_letter_code
_entity_poly.pdbx_strand_id
1 'polypeptide(L)'
;VDIFLCPLLDIFPDMVHSYIIELKYAKYKDPESRVEELRQEAIEQANRYADTDTVKRAVGTTRLHKIVVVYKGMEMRVCEEV
;
A
#
# COMPACT_ATOMS: atom_id res chain seq x y z
N VAL A 1 -2.84 0.04 8.06
CA VAL A 1 -2.67 -1.43 8.21
C VAL A 1 -2.19 -1.88 6.87
N ASP A 2 -0.94 -2.31 6.79
CA ASP A 2 -0.33 -2.66 5.52
C ASP A 2 -0.76 -4.07 5.13
N ILE A 3 -1.21 -4.21 3.88
CA ILE A 3 -1.55 -5.51 3.30
C ILE A 3 -0.51 -5.82 2.25
N PHE A 4 0.32 -6.84 2.50
CA PHE A 4 1.23 -7.38 1.49
C PHE A 4 0.59 -8.57 0.78
N LEU A 5 0.33 -8.42 -0.51
CA LEU A 5 -0.07 -9.50 -1.41
C LEU A 5 1.19 -10.20 -1.91
N CYS A 6 1.73 -11.07 -1.06
CA CYS A 6 2.89 -11.91 -1.34
C CYS A 6 2.65 -12.78 -2.58
N PRO A 7 3.55 -12.79 -3.57
CA PRO A 7 3.37 -13.60 -4.77
C PRO A 7 3.60 -15.08 -4.45
N LEU A 8 2.67 -15.94 -4.86
CA LEU A 8 2.72 -17.39 -4.64
C LEU A 8 3.51 -18.09 -5.76
N LEU A 9 4.78 -17.72 -5.94
CA LEU A 9 5.62 -18.16 -7.07
C LEU A 9 5.85 -19.68 -7.14
N ASP A 10 5.75 -20.39 -6.01
CA ASP A 10 5.84 -21.86 -5.98
C ASP A 10 4.66 -22.54 -6.70
N ILE A 11 3.51 -21.87 -6.76
CA ILE A 11 2.28 -22.37 -7.37
C ILE A 11 2.05 -21.71 -8.74
N PHE A 12 2.34 -20.41 -8.83
CA PHE A 12 2.14 -19.57 -10.01
C PHE A 12 3.46 -18.91 -10.41
N PRO A 13 4.36 -19.65 -11.07
CA PRO A 13 5.72 -19.18 -11.37
C PRO A 13 5.75 -18.05 -12.40
N ASP A 14 4.66 -17.83 -13.13
CA ASP A 14 4.48 -16.79 -14.12
C ASP A 14 3.88 -15.50 -13.55
N MET A 15 3.63 -15.42 -12.23
CA MET A 15 3.20 -14.16 -11.62
C MET A 15 4.24 -13.07 -11.87
N VAL A 16 3.75 -11.92 -12.37
CA VAL A 16 4.59 -10.77 -12.72
C VAL A 16 4.51 -9.66 -11.66
N HIS A 17 3.48 -9.66 -10.83
CA HIS A 17 3.14 -8.54 -9.95
C HIS A 17 2.92 -8.98 -8.50
N SER A 18 3.38 -8.16 -7.57
CA SER A 18 3.05 -8.21 -6.15
C SER A 18 2.66 -6.82 -5.66
N TYR A 19 1.96 -6.73 -4.53
CA TYR A 19 1.40 -5.46 -4.07
C TYR A 19 1.58 -5.26 -2.57
N ILE A 20 1.94 -4.05 -2.16
CA ILE A 20 1.66 -3.52 -0.83
C ILE A 20 0.52 -2.54 -0.98
N ILE A 21 -0.50 -2.66 -0.14
CA ILE A 21 -1.61 -1.73 -0.07
C ILE A 21 -1.63 -1.15 1.34
N GLU A 22 -1.42 0.17 1.48
CA GLU A 22 -1.56 0.86 2.76
C GLU A 22 -2.86 1.66 2.80
N LEU A 23 -3.66 1.37 3.83
CA LEU A 23 -4.99 1.94 4.02
C LEU A 23 -5.00 2.91 5.20
N LYS A 24 -5.50 4.13 4.96
CA LYS A 24 -5.78 5.13 6.00
C LYS A 24 -7.23 5.59 5.97
N TYR A 25 -7.69 6.07 7.12
CA TYR A 25 -9.06 6.55 7.32
C TYR A 25 -9.05 7.89 8.03
N ALA A 26 -9.56 8.92 7.37
CA ALA A 26 -10.00 10.17 7.97
C ALA A 26 -11.46 10.05 8.42
N LYS A 27 -11.82 10.75 9.48
CA LYS A 27 -13.22 10.88 9.91
C LYS A 27 -13.95 11.86 9.00
N TYR A 28 -15.27 11.73 8.91
CA TYR A 28 -16.11 12.62 8.09
C TYR A 28 -15.91 14.10 8.42
N LYS A 29 -15.73 14.42 9.71
CA LYS A 29 -15.54 15.79 10.22
C LYS A 29 -14.11 16.32 10.09
N ASP A 30 -13.14 15.49 9.71
CA ASP A 30 -11.76 15.93 9.62
C ASP A 30 -11.59 16.88 8.42
N PRO A 31 -10.71 17.89 8.51
CA PRO A 31 -10.44 18.78 7.38
C PRO A 31 -9.81 18.02 6.21
N GLU A 32 -9.91 18.57 5.00
CA GLU A 32 -9.26 17.99 3.81
C GLU A 32 -7.74 17.90 3.98
N SER A 33 -7.11 18.80 4.74
CA SER A 33 -5.67 18.71 5.05
C SER A 33 -5.30 17.39 5.74
N ARG A 34 -6.21 16.80 6.53
CA ARG A 34 -5.95 15.51 7.19
C ARG A 34 -5.86 14.36 6.18
N VAL A 35 -6.58 14.45 5.06
CA VAL A 35 -6.49 13.46 3.98
C VAL A 35 -5.09 13.48 3.38
N GLU A 36 -4.53 14.68 3.14
CA GLU A 36 -3.17 14.81 2.59
C GLU A 36 -2.09 14.36 3.58
N GLU A 37 -2.23 14.69 4.87
CA GLU A 37 -1.32 14.18 5.91
C GLU A 37 -1.33 12.64 5.94
N LEU A 38 -2.52 12.03 5.94
CA LEU A 38 -2.66 10.58 5.92
C LEU A 38 -2.10 9.94 4.66
N ARG A 39 -2.25 10.61 3.50
CA ARG A 39 -1.65 10.17 2.25
C ARG A 39 -0.13 10.12 2.38
N GLN A 40 0.50 11.18 2.88
CA GLN A 40 1.96 11.21 3.05
C GLN A 40 2.43 10.17 4.08
N GLU A 41 1.74 10.03 5.22
CA GLU A 41 2.01 8.99 6.23
C GLU A 41 1.94 7.58 5.61
N ALA A 42 0.95 7.33 4.73
CA ALA A 42 0.78 6.05 4.06
C ALA A 42 1.90 5.76 3.04
N ILE A 43 2.31 6.77 2.26
CA ILE A 43 3.44 6.66 1.32
C ILE A 43 4.72 6.27 2.08
N GLU A 44 5.02 6.98 3.17
CA GLU A 44 6.18 6.68 4.00
C GLU A 44 6.13 5.27 4.59
N GLN A 45 4.96 4.85 5.08
CA GLN A 45 4.80 3.52 5.67
C GLN A 45 4.93 2.41 4.62
N ALA A 46 4.31 2.57 3.45
CA ALA A 46 4.42 1.63 2.34
C ALA A 46 5.87 1.49 1.87
N ASN A 47 6.61 2.60 1.76
CA ASN A 47 8.03 2.60 1.42
C ASN A 47 8.87 1.90 2.49
N ARG A 48 8.68 2.25 3.77
CA ARG A 48 9.38 1.59 4.89
C ARG A 48 9.13 0.08 4.91
N TYR A 49 7.90 -0.35 4.66
CA TYR A 49 7.57 -1.77 4.66
C TYR A 49 8.17 -2.51 3.46
N ALA A 50 8.11 -1.90 2.27
CA ALA A 50 8.77 -2.42 1.07
C ALA A 50 10.28 -2.60 1.26
N ASP A 51 10.89 -1.77 2.10
CA ASP A 51 12.32 -1.83 2.39
C ASP A 51 12.74 -2.91 3.38
N THR A 52 11.79 -3.61 4.01
CA THR A 52 12.09 -4.69 4.95
C THR A 52 12.66 -5.93 4.24
N ASP A 53 13.55 -6.65 4.93
CA ASP A 53 14.14 -7.90 4.42
C ASP A 53 13.08 -8.95 4.08
N THR A 54 11.99 -9.01 4.85
CA THR A 54 10.88 -9.94 4.62
C THR A 54 10.24 -9.69 3.25
N VAL A 55 9.90 -8.44 2.93
CA VAL A 55 9.30 -8.10 1.62
C VAL A 55 10.32 -8.31 0.51
N LYS A 56 11.55 -7.79 0.66
CA LYS A 56 12.62 -7.92 -0.35
C LYS A 56 12.91 -9.36 -0.73
N ARG A 57 12.81 -10.31 0.21
CA ARG A 57 12.98 -11.74 -0.07
C ARG A 57 11.73 -12.37 -0.68
N ALA A 58 10.55 -11.92 -0.28
CA ALA A 58 9.28 -12.51 -0.71
C ALA A 58 8.81 -12.05 -2.11
N VAL A 59 9.23 -10.87 -2.59
CA VAL A 59 8.82 -10.37 -3.93
C VAL A 59 9.35 -11.22 -5.07
N GLY A 60 10.45 -11.95 -4.87
CA GLY A 60 11.05 -12.83 -5.87
C GLY A 60 11.36 -12.10 -7.18
N THR A 61 10.77 -12.58 -8.28
CA THR A 61 10.91 -12.00 -9.63
C THR A 61 9.81 -11.00 -9.99
N THR A 62 8.84 -10.76 -9.12
CA THR A 62 7.71 -9.87 -9.41
C THR A 62 8.09 -8.40 -9.30
N ARG A 63 7.39 -7.56 -10.06
CA ARG A 63 7.35 -6.12 -9.81
C ARG A 63 6.47 -5.85 -8.59
N LEU A 64 7.06 -5.26 -7.55
CA LEU A 64 6.32 -4.78 -6.39
C LEU A 64 5.66 -3.43 -6.71
N HIS A 65 4.34 -3.37 -6.56
CA HIS A 65 3.54 -2.15 -6.61
C HIS A 65 3.20 -1.71 -5.19
N LYS A 66 3.24 -0.41 -4.91
CA LYS A 66 2.81 0.15 -3.62
C LYS A 66 1.60 1.04 -3.88
N ILE A 67 0.45 0.66 -3.34
CA ILE A 67 -0.80 1.39 -3.51
C ILE A 67 -1.15 2.07 -2.19
N VAL A 68 -1.42 3.36 -2.24
CA VAL A 68 -1.90 4.13 -1.09
C VAL A 68 -3.36 4.47 -1.30
N VAL A 69 -4.17 4.18 -0.28
CA VAL A 69 -5.60 4.48 -0.30
C VAL A 69 -5.99 5.21 0.98
N VAL A 70 -6.64 6.37 0.83
CA VAL A 70 -7.17 7.15 1.95
C VAL A 70 -8.67 7.30 1.79
N TYR A 71 -9.41 6.80 2.78
CA TYR A 71 -10.85 7.02 2.90
C TYR A 71 -11.15 8.20 3.81
N LYS A 72 -12.20 8.94 3.50
CA LYS A 72 -12.84 9.89 4.42
C LYS A 72 -14.30 9.48 4.59
N GLY A 73 -14.65 8.95 5.76
CA GLY A 73 -15.93 8.27 5.94
C GLY A 73 -16.04 7.07 5.00
N MET A 74 -16.97 7.10 4.05
CA MET A 74 -17.17 6.04 3.05
C MET A 74 -16.60 6.38 1.66
N GLU A 75 -16.00 7.56 1.50
CA GLU A 75 -15.51 8.02 0.21
C GLU A 75 -14.01 7.79 0.08
N MET A 76 -13.58 7.18 -1.03
CA MET A 76 -12.18 6.99 -1.37
C MET A 76 -11.62 8.28 -1.95
N ARG A 77 -10.91 9.05 -1.12
CA ARG A 77 -10.37 10.36 -1.50
C ARG A 77 -9.06 10.25 -2.27
N VAL A 78 -8.24 9.25 -1.94
CA VAL A 78 -6.95 8.97 -2.57
C VAL A 78 -6.90 7.49 -2.92
N CYS A 79 -6.43 7.18 -4.13
CA CYS A 79 -6.11 5.83 -4.59
C CYS A 79 -5.09 5.93 -5.73
N GLU A 80 -3.82 5.64 -5.43
CA GLU A 80 -2.73 5.80 -6.40
C GLU A 80 -1.60 4.80 -6.13
N GLU A 81 -0.78 4.55 -7.15
CA GLU A 81 0.49 3.82 -7.03
C GLU A 81 1.64 4.81 -6.80
N VAL A 82 2.56 4.49 -5.87
CA VAL A 82 3.68 5.34 -5.42
C VAL A 82 5.02 4.61 -5.39
#